data_AF-A0A7X9E5G4-F1
#
_entry.id   AF-A0A7X9E5G4-F1
#
_cell.length_a   1.000
_cell.length_b   1.000
_cell.length_c   1.000
_cell.angle_alpha   90.00
_cell.angle_beta   90.00
_cell.angle_gamma   90.00
#
_symmetry.space_group_name_H-M   'P 1'
#
loop_
_entity.id
_entity.type
_entity.pdbx_description
1 polymer ?
#
loop_
_entity_poly.entity_id
_entity_poly.type
_entity_poly.pdbx_seq_one_letter_code
_entity_poly.pdbx_strand_id
1 'polypeptide(L)'
;MTKHFVEFYYPGSFFPETSVKEIKNRKEKIEAPKGCYGYMFFDQEEIVSKGEKLTGNRKNKSGMTFFGKKYSIEDLKREFPENRILISNIEGNGYKFAVKTIRGNWQPVDKKDKVVDAS
;
A
#
# COMPACT_ATOMS: atom_id res chain seq x y z
N MET A 1 -6.61 22.47 -10.46
CA MET A 1 -5.56 22.67 -9.43
C MET A 1 -5.01 21.33 -9.02
N THR A 2 -3.69 21.21 -8.81
CA THR A 2 -3.11 19.96 -8.29
C THR A 2 -3.46 19.81 -6.81
N LYS A 3 -3.96 18.63 -6.45
CA LYS A 3 -4.33 18.22 -5.10
C LYS A 3 -3.52 17.00 -4.68
N HIS A 4 -3.33 16.83 -3.38
CA HIS A 4 -2.57 15.72 -2.81
C HIS A 4 -3.51 14.78 -2.05
N PHE A 5 -3.29 13.48 -2.20
CA PHE A 5 -4.14 12.46 -1.63
C PHE A 5 -3.33 11.36 -0.95
N VAL A 6 -3.98 10.73 0.01
CA VAL A 6 -3.61 9.43 0.53
C VAL A 6 -4.71 8.42 0.21
N GLU A 7 -4.32 7.26 -0.27
CA GLU A 7 -5.20 6.10 -0.46
C GLU A 7 -4.85 5.03 0.57
N PHE A 8 -5.83 4.65 1.37
CA PHE A 8 -5.73 3.59 2.36
C PHE A 8 -6.22 2.28 1.76
N TYR A 9 -5.55 1.19 2.07
CA TYR A 9 -5.84 -0.14 1.55
C TYR A 9 -6.31 -1.06 2.67
N TYR A 10 -7.40 -1.78 2.41
CA TYR A 10 -8.06 -2.68 3.33
C TYR A 10 -8.10 -4.09 2.73
N PRO A 11 -8.08 -5.14 3.57
CA PRO A 11 -8.25 -6.50 3.10
C PRO A 11 -9.66 -6.62 2.51
N GLY A 12 -9.74 -6.86 1.21
CA GLY A 12 -11.01 -7.12 0.55
C GLY A 12 -11.37 -8.60 0.56
N SER A 13 -12.67 -8.90 0.50
CA SER A 13 -13.13 -10.29 0.35
C SER A 13 -12.86 -10.86 -1.04
N PHE A 14 -12.90 -10.02 -2.09
CA PHE A 14 -12.62 -10.39 -3.47
C PHE A 14 -11.74 -9.37 -4.23
N PHE A 15 -11.84 -8.08 -3.88
CA PHE A 15 -11.06 -7.00 -4.49
C PHE A 15 -10.52 -6.08 -3.41
N PRO A 16 -9.32 -5.48 -3.56
CA PRO A 16 -8.81 -4.51 -2.61
C PRO A 16 -9.83 -3.39 -2.38
N GLU A 17 -10.26 -3.23 -1.14
CA GLU A 17 -11.08 -2.09 -0.76
C GLU A 17 -10.13 -0.93 -0.47
N THR A 18 -10.40 0.23 -1.06
CA THR A 18 -9.60 1.44 -0.81
C THR A 18 -10.46 2.62 -0.41
N SER A 19 -9.89 3.53 0.37
CA SER A 19 -10.49 4.83 0.65
C SER A 19 -9.49 5.94 0.40
N VAL A 20 -9.96 7.07 -0.13
CA VAL A 20 -9.11 8.21 -0.51
C VAL A 20 -9.43 9.39 0.38
N LYS A 21 -8.40 10.08 0.86
CA LYS A 21 -8.51 11.32 1.63
C LYS A 21 -7.60 12.40 1.03
N GLU A 22 -8.14 13.59 0.81
CA GLU A 22 -7.34 14.77 0.46
C GLU A 22 -6.50 15.20 1.66
N ILE A 23 -5.24 15.54 1.41
CA ILE A 23 -4.29 16.02 2.40
C ILE A 23 -3.68 17.34 1.94
N LYS A 24 -3.22 18.16 2.88
CA LYS A 24 -2.62 19.46 2.52
C LYS A 24 -1.28 19.26 1.83
N ASN A 25 -0.49 18.30 2.30
CA ASN A 25 0.79 17.91 1.73
C ASN A 25 1.22 16.53 2.23
N ARG A 26 2.22 15.94 1.58
CA ARG A 26 2.73 14.58 1.87
C ARG A 26 3.56 14.46 3.15
N LYS A 27 3.89 15.57 3.82
CA LYS A 27 4.65 15.57 5.09
C LYS A 27 3.73 15.50 6.31
N GLU A 28 2.42 15.63 6.10
CA GLU A 28 1.42 15.51 7.15
C GLU A 28 1.48 14.11 7.78
N LYS A 29 1.39 14.06 9.11
CA LYS A 29 1.31 12.78 9.84
C LYS A 29 -0.02 12.13 9.46
N ILE A 30 0.05 10.93 8.89
CA ILE A 30 -1.14 10.19 8.46
C ILE A 30 -1.62 9.32 9.61
N GLU A 31 -2.81 9.63 10.11
CA GLU A 31 -3.57 8.74 10.98
C GLU A 31 -4.30 7.73 10.11
N ALA A 32 -3.80 6.50 10.15
CA ALA A 32 -4.32 5.41 9.35
C ALA A 32 -5.63 4.89 9.96
N PRO A 33 -6.73 4.81 9.19
CA PRO A 33 -8.01 4.32 9.71
C PRO A 33 -7.90 2.88 10.22
N LYS A 34 -8.72 2.54 11.22
CA LYS A 34 -8.87 1.16 11.67
C LYS A 34 -9.29 0.29 10.48
N GLY A 35 -8.68 -0.90 10.37
CA GLY A 35 -8.96 -1.83 9.27
C GLY A 35 -7.93 -1.80 8.16
N CYS A 36 -7.22 -0.69 7.94
CA CYS A 36 -6.26 -0.64 6.84
C CYS A 36 -5.00 -1.45 7.14
N TYR A 37 -4.33 -1.92 6.09
CA TYR A 37 -3.03 -2.61 6.15
C TYR A 37 -1.89 -1.76 5.59
N GLY A 38 -2.21 -0.63 4.95
CA GLY A 38 -1.22 0.29 4.41
C GLY A 38 -1.85 1.44 3.65
N TYR A 39 -1.00 2.33 3.17
CA TYR A 39 -1.41 3.49 2.38
C TYR A 39 -0.36 3.93 1.36
N MET A 40 -0.78 4.68 0.34
CA MET A 40 0.11 5.36 -0.59
C MET A 40 -0.33 6.79 -0.84
N PHE A 41 0.60 7.64 -1.24
CA PHE A 41 0.33 9.00 -1.69
C PHE A 41 0.26 9.10 -3.20
N PHE A 42 -0.58 10.00 -3.70
CA PHE A 42 -0.59 10.40 -5.09
C PHE A 42 -1.05 11.85 -5.24
N ASP A 43 -0.80 12.43 -6.40
CA ASP A 43 -1.32 13.74 -6.77
C ASP A 43 -2.35 13.58 -7.89
N GLN A 44 -3.33 14.48 -7.93
CA GLN A 44 -4.34 14.49 -8.97
C GLN A 44 -4.76 15.92 -9.28
N GLU A 45 -4.95 16.23 -10.56
CA GLU A 45 -5.54 17.50 -10.95
C GLU A 45 -7.05 17.42 -10.81
N GLU A 46 -7.62 18.45 -10.18
CA GLU A 46 -9.07 18.59 -10.06
C GLU A 46 -9.52 19.94 -10.59
N ILE A 47 -10.59 19.93 -11.38
CA ILE A 47 -11.28 21.13 -11.84
C ILE A 47 -12.76 21.00 -11.52
N VAL A 48 -13.38 22.11 -11.13
CA VAL A 48 -14.84 22.20 -11.03
C VAL A 48 -15.32 22.95 -12.26
N SER A 49 -16.15 22.31 -13.07
CA SER A 49 -16.73 22.90 -14.28
C SER A 49 -18.23 22.66 -14.25
N LYS A 50 -19.02 23.73 -14.33
CA LYS A 50 -20.49 23.67 -14.31
C LYS A 50 -21.07 22.84 -13.15
N GLY A 51 -20.43 22.89 -11.97
CA GLY A 51 -20.86 22.14 -10.78
C GLY A 51 -20.38 20.69 -10.73
N GLU A 52 -19.72 20.19 -11.77
CA GLU A 52 -19.13 18.86 -11.80
C GLU A 52 -17.65 18.91 -11.43
N LYS A 53 -17.22 17.93 -10.62
CA LYS A 53 -15.81 17.74 -10.29
C LYS A 53 -15.20 16.76 -11.29
N LEU A 54 -14.30 17.26 -12.13
CA LEU A 54 -13.53 16.45 -13.06
C LEU A 54 -12.14 16.19 -12.48
N THR A 55 -11.73 14.92 -12.47
CA THR A 55 -10.45 14.48 -11.93
C THR A 55 -9.56 13.93 -13.04
N GLY A 56 -8.33 14.45 -13.15
CA GLY A 56 -7.33 13.95 -14.08
C GLY A 56 -6.71 12.63 -13.66
N ASN A 57 -5.71 12.14 -14.39
CA ASN A 57 -4.99 10.92 -14.01
C ASN A 57 -4.20 11.08 -12.69
N ARG A 58 -4.08 10.00 -11.92
CA ARG A 58 -3.22 9.96 -10.72
C ARG A 58 -1.74 10.03 -11.15
N LYS A 59 -1.00 10.96 -10.57
CA LYS A 59 0.43 11.22 -10.85
C LYS A 59 1.26 11.10 -9.56
N ASN A 60 2.58 11.04 -9.71
CA ASN A 60 3.55 11.08 -8.60
C ASN A 60 3.29 10.05 -7.48
N LYS A 61 2.83 8.84 -7.83
CA LYS A 61 2.55 7.79 -6.85
C LYS A 61 3.78 7.48 -5.99
N SER A 62 3.63 7.49 -4.67
CA SER A 62 4.66 6.97 -3.78
C SER A 62 4.71 5.44 -3.82
N GLY A 63 5.74 4.84 -3.21
CA GLY A 63 5.61 3.46 -2.76
C GLY A 63 4.56 3.32 -1.65
N MET A 64 4.20 2.09 -1.35
CA MET A 64 3.29 1.72 -0.27
C MET A 64 3.97 1.86 1.08
N THR A 65 3.25 2.38 2.07
CA THR A 65 3.59 2.22 3.48
C THR A 65 2.71 1.11 4.03
N PHE A 66 3.32 -0.03 4.38
CA PHE A 66 2.63 -1.17 4.97
C PHE A 66 2.75 -1.16 6.49
N PHE A 67 1.69 -1.61 7.17
CA PHE A 67 1.71 -1.90 8.60
C PHE A 67 1.85 -3.41 8.79
N GLY A 68 2.93 -3.86 9.41
CA GLY A 68 3.18 -5.28 9.67
C GLY A 68 4.67 -5.62 9.69
N LYS A 69 4.98 -6.91 9.53
CA LYS A 69 6.35 -7.41 9.65
C LYS A 69 6.94 -7.81 8.30
N LYS A 70 8.13 -7.29 8.01
CA LYS A 70 8.90 -7.59 6.79
C LYS A 70 9.69 -8.88 6.95
N TYR A 71 9.72 -9.70 5.90
CA TYR A 71 10.45 -10.96 5.84
C TYR A 71 11.29 -10.99 4.55
N SER A 72 12.53 -11.44 4.65
CA SER A 72 13.32 -11.84 3.49
C SER A 72 12.81 -13.16 2.91
N ILE A 73 13.20 -13.47 1.67
CA ILE A 73 12.89 -14.78 1.09
C ILE A 73 13.49 -15.93 1.92
N GLU A 74 14.67 -15.73 2.50
CA GLU A 74 15.31 -16.70 3.39
C GLU A 74 14.49 -16.90 4.66
N ASP A 75 13.97 -15.82 5.25
CA ASP A 75 13.08 -15.91 6.42
C ASP A 75 11.78 -16.64 6.07
N LEU A 76 11.18 -16.36 4.91
CA LEU A 76 9.97 -17.05 4.46
C LEU A 76 10.20 -18.54 4.27
N LYS A 77 11.30 -18.94 3.62
CA LYS A 77 11.67 -20.35 3.42
C LYS A 77 11.92 -21.08 4.73
N ARG A 78 12.41 -20.38 5.77
CA ARG A 78 12.71 -20.94 7.09
C ARG A 78 11.49 -20.99 8.01
N GLU A 79 10.73 -19.91 8.10
CA GLU A 79 9.66 -19.73 9.08
C GLU A 79 8.28 -20.13 8.54
N PHE A 80 8.09 -20.09 7.22
CA PHE A 80 6.82 -20.41 6.55
C PHE A 80 7.02 -21.35 5.35
N PRO A 81 7.73 -22.49 5.50
CA PRO A 81 8.04 -23.39 4.39
C PRO A 81 6.79 -23.98 3.70
N GLU A 82 5.65 -23.99 4.39
CA GLU A 82 4.36 -24.42 3.86
C GLU A 82 3.77 -23.44 2.83
N ASN A 83 4.14 -22.15 2.89
CA ASN A 83 3.64 -21.12 1.98
C ASN A 83 4.39 -21.11 0.64
N ARG A 84 4.46 -22.27 -0.02
CA ARG A 84 5.22 -22.49 -1.26
C ARG A 84 4.81 -21.57 -2.40
N ILE A 85 3.51 -21.30 -2.55
CA ILE A 85 2.97 -20.42 -3.59
C ILE A 85 3.44 -18.98 -3.35
N LEU A 86 3.39 -18.49 -2.11
CA LEU A 86 3.90 -17.17 -1.77
C LEU A 86 5.40 -17.07 -2.07
N ILE A 87 6.20 -18.02 -1.59
CA ILE A 87 7.65 -18.04 -1.80
C ILE A 87 7.97 -18.03 -3.30
N SER A 88 7.31 -18.89 -4.08
CA SER A 88 7.47 -18.96 -5.53
C SER A 88 7.05 -17.67 -6.23
N ASN A 89 5.98 -17.00 -5.78
CA ASN A 89 5.53 -15.74 -6.34
C ASN A 89 6.49 -14.58 -6.03
N ILE A 90 7.06 -14.55 -4.82
CA ILE A 90 8.03 -13.53 -4.44
C ILE A 90 9.31 -13.71 -5.28
N GLU A 91 9.86 -14.92 -5.29
CA GLU A 91 11.08 -15.24 -6.03
C GLU A 91 10.90 -15.09 -7.54
N GLY A 92 9.85 -15.70 -8.09
CA GLY A 92 9.59 -15.75 -9.52
C GLY A 92 9.28 -14.38 -10.13
N ASN A 93 8.69 -13.47 -9.37
CA ASN A 93 8.45 -12.09 -9.81
C ASN A 93 9.62 -11.14 -9.47
N GLY A 94 10.76 -11.65 -8.97
CA GLY A 94 11.97 -10.87 -8.70
C GLY A 94 11.93 -10.02 -7.44
N TYR A 95 10.96 -10.23 -6.55
CA TYR A 95 10.91 -9.59 -5.24
C TYR A 95 11.87 -10.30 -4.27
N LYS A 96 12.47 -9.52 -3.37
CA LYS A 96 13.37 -10.04 -2.32
C LYS A 96 12.71 -10.15 -0.95
N PHE A 97 11.59 -9.48 -0.79
CA PHE A 97 10.94 -9.32 0.50
C PHE A 97 9.42 -9.39 0.35
N ALA A 98 8.77 -9.87 1.39
CA ALA A 98 7.33 -9.76 1.58
C ALA A 98 7.03 -9.13 2.94
N VAL A 99 5.84 -8.58 3.09
CA VAL A 99 5.31 -8.13 4.37
C VAL A 99 4.10 -8.97 4.73
N LYS A 100 4.07 -9.52 5.95
CA LYS A 100 2.84 -10.01 6.57
C LYS A 100 2.20 -8.80 7.22
N THR A 101 1.11 -8.32 6.65
CA THR A 101 0.47 -7.11 7.18
C THR A 101 -0.17 -7.39 8.55
N ILE A 102 -0.54 -6.33 9.27
CA ILE A 102 -1.35 -6.41 10.49
C ILE A 102 -2.72 -7.07 10.28
N ARG A 103 -3.14 -7.26 9.01
CA ARG A 103 -4.37 -7.96 8.63
C ARG A 103 -4.13 -9.41 8.21
N GLY A 104 -2.89 -9.88 8.28
CA GLY A 104 -2.50 -11.25 7.98
C GLY A 104 -2.32 -11.58 6.50
N ASN A 105 -2.74 -10.70 5.58
CA ASN A 105 -2.44 -10.87 4.16
C ASN A 105 -0.96 -10.59 3.87
N TRP A 106 -0.43 -11.27 2.86
CA TRP A 106 0.93 -11.09 2.39
C TRP A 106 0.96 -10.13 1.20
N GLN A 107 1.95 -9.25 1.18
CA GLN A 107 2.20 -8.35 0.05
C GLN A 107 3.69 -8.37 -0.33
N PRO A 108 4.03 -8.36 -1.63
CA PRO A 108 5.41 -8.14 -2.04
C PRO A 108 5.86 -6.74 -1.64
N VAL A 109 7.16 -6.57 -1.34
CA VAL A 109 7.73 -5.28 -0.95
C VAL A 109 8.75 -4.85 -2.00
N ASP A 110 8.46 -3.74 -2.69
CA ASP A 110 9.37 -3.11 -3.64
C ASP A 110 10.32 -2.11 -2.94
N LYS A 111 11.35 -1.63 -3.65
CA LYS A 111 12.38 -0.69 -3.17
C LYS A 111 11.81 0.64 -2.69
N LYS A 112 10.68 1.08 -3.26
CA LYS A 112 10.03 2.34 -2.88
C LYS A 112 9.11 2.20 -1.67
N ASP A 113 8.80 0.96 -1.30
CA ASP A 113 7.86 0.67 -0.22
C ASP A 113 8.55 0.77 1.13
N LYS A 114 7.73 1.05 2.15
CA LYS A 114 8.14 1.16 3.54
C LYS A 114 7.30 0.20 4.36
N VAL A 115 7.93 -0.42 5.35
CA VAL A 115 7.23 -1.27 6.32
C VAL A 115 7.39 -0.62 7.68
N VAL A 116 6.27 -0.34 8.32
CA VAL A 116 6.20 0.14 9.69
C VAL A 116 5.82 -1.06 10.54
N ASP A 117 6.74 -1.46 11.43
CA ASP A 117 6.48 -2.55 12.35
C ASP A 117 5.32 -2.18 13.26
N ALA A 118 4.29 -3.01 13.24
CA ALA A 118 3.06 -2.84 13.99
C ALA A 118 2.79 -4.21 14.61
N SER A 119 3.37 -4.39 15.80
CA SER A 119 3.27 -5.59 16.63
C SER A 119 1.89 -5.75 17.24
#